data_AF-W4YZK1-F1
#
_entry.id   AF-W4YZK1-F1
#
_cell.length_a   1.000
_cell.length_b   1.000
_cell.length_c   1.000
_cell.angle_alpha   90.00
_cell.angle_beta   90.00
_cell.angle_gamma   90.00
#
_symmetry.space_group_name_H-M   'P 1'
#
loop_
_entity.id
_entity.type
_entity.pdbx_description
1 polymer ?
#
loop_
_entity_poly.entity_id
_entity_poly.type
_entity_poly.pdbx_seq_one_letter_code
_entity_poly.pdbx_strand_id
1 'polypeptide(L)'
;MLRILVAAICVALAHGITVEETAYFGTTGAPEGNTGITGWVTITSSGSNWAIQSNNIPDHETGTFPAQSNPNSIAEQTISRTVPKEPQVASTTTCLPGGPIAVAVNGIVMYNPWDADGENAVEGEGAEVFDMCDGHPDQQGRYHYHMEPSSCLFDVNPGVPSPMVGVAFDGFAIYGPVDESGNTLTSADLDECHGRYTANGVYQYHTTSDFPYILGCFRGTPQGLNTGGSFCYKAADADEDGNVDGGGGGGGGGPPNRPRPRRSSPPANALVPQNLFQRRLPAGYREFLQKVIFRH
;
A
#
# COMPACT_ATOMS: atom_id res chain seq x y z
N MET A 1 -8.42 54.51 1.67
CA MET A 1 -7.70 53.47 0.91
C MET A 1 -7.94 52.14 1.60
N LEU A 2 -8.86 51.33 1.07
CA LEU A 2 -9.21 50.02 1.63
C LEU A 2 -8.21 48.99 1.07
N ARG A 3 -7.35 48.44 1.94
CA ARG A 3 -6.43 47.37 1.57
C ARG A 3 -7.20 46.05 1.55
N ILE A 4 -7.54 45.59 0.35
CA ILE A 4 -8.06 44.24 0.13
C ILE A 4 -6.86 43.30 0.29
N LEU A 5 -6.79 42.59 1.42
CA LEU A 5 -5.94 41.40 1.52
C LEU A 5 -6.59 40.32 0.65
N VAL A 6 -6.04 40.12 -0.55
CA VAL A 6 -6.28 38.89 -1.30
C VAL A 6 -5.46 37.82 -0.58
N ALA A 7 -6.11 37.04 0.28
CA ALA A 7 -5.54 35.79 0.72
C ALA A 7 -5.37 34.93 -0.54
N ALA A 8 -4.12 34.72 -0.95
CA ALA A 8 -3.80 33.68 -1.92
C ALA A 8 -4.17 32.37 -1.25
N ILE A 9 -5.36 31.86 -1.56
CA ILE A 9 -5.68 30.45 -1.33
C ILE A 9 -4.72 29.71 -2.27
N CYS A 10 -3.56 29.31 -1.75
CA CYS A 10 -2.81 28.22 -2.35
C CYS A 10 -3.75 27.02 -2.29
N VAL A 11 -4.53 26.81 -3.34
CA VAL A 11 -5.11 25.51 -3.62
C VAL A 11 -3.90 24.62 -3.83
N ALA A 12 -3.45 23.95 -2.77
CA ALA A 12 -2.50 22.86 -2.91
C ALA A 12 -3.15 21.89 -3.89
N LEU A 13 -2.59 21.80 -5.10
CA LEU A 13 -3.12 20.94 -6.12
C LEU A 13 -2.79 19.49 -5.72
N ALA A 14 -3.69 18.91 -4.94
CA ALA A 14 -3.77 17.49 -4.68
C ALA A 14 -4.13 16.79 -5.99
N HIS A 15 -3.12 16.49 -6.79
CA HIS A 15 -3.31 15.68 -7.98
C HIS A 15 -3.36 14.22 -7.55
N GLY A 16 -4.34 13.48 -8.08
CA GLY A 16 -4.37 12.02 -7.96
C GLY A 16 -3.38 11.40 -8.93
N ILE A 17 -3.49 10.09 -9.12
CA ILE A 17 -2.68 9.41 -10.13
C ILE A 17 -2.91 9.98 -11.53
N THR A 18 -1.80 10.26 -12.22
CA THR A 18 -1.77 10.81 -13.57
C THR A 18 -2.07 9.75 -14.62
N VAL A 19 -2.36 10.18 -15.86
CA VAL A 19 -2.53 9.26 -17.01
C VAL A 19 -1.28 8.39 -17.18
N GLU A 20 -0.10 8.97 -17.01
CA GLU A 20 1.16 8.26 -17.18
C GLU A 20 1.41 7.25 -16.06
N GLU A 21 1.04 7.56 -14.82
CA GLU A 21 1.10 6.63 -13.70
C GLU A 21 0.11 5.46 -13.85
N THR A 22 -1.02 5.66 -14.55
CA THR A 22 -1.91 4.54 -14.85
C THR A 22 -1.22 3.44 -15.68
N ALA A 23 -0.17 3.78 -16.43
CA ALA A 23 0.61 2.80 -17.18
C ALA A 23 1.47 1.87 -16.31
N TYR A 24 1.58 2.14 -14.99
CA TYR A 24 2.29 1.26 -14.07
C TYR A 24 1.43 0.05 -13.69
N PHE A 25 0.11 0.16 -13.85
CA PHE A 25 -0.79 -0.95 -13.58
C PHE A 25 -0.65 -2.03 -14.65
N GLY A 26 -0.23 -3.21 -14.22
CA GLY A 26 -0.05 -4.35 -15.10
C GLY A 26 0.55 -5.55 -14.38
N THR A 27 0.49 -6.70 -15.03
CA THR A 27 1.06 -7.95 -14.52
C THR A 27 2.13 -8.48 -15.46
N THR A 28 3.03 -9.30 -14.95
CA THR A 28 4.07 -9.97 -15.76
C THR A 28 3.49 -10.96 -16.79
N GLY A 29 2.21 -11.34 -16.67
CA GLY A 29 1.57 -12.40 -17.46
C GLY A 29 1.95 -13.82 -17.02
N ALA A 30 2.80 -13.98 -16.00
CA ALA A 30 3.13 -15.28 -15.44
C ALA A 30 1.91 -15.87 -14.70
N PRO A 31 1.61 -17.17 -14.87
CA PRO A 31 0.66 -17.86 -14.01
C PRO A 31 1.17 -17.94 -12.57
N GLU A 32 0.27 -17.75 -11.61
CA GLU A 32 0.55 -17.91 -10.18
C GLU A 32 0.70 -19.39 -9.82
N GLY A 33 1.64 -19.71 -8.94
CA GLY A 33 2.09 -21.08 -8.69
C GLY A 33 1.08 -22.01 -8.03
N ASN A 34 0.22 -21.51 -7.14
CA ASN A 34 -0.76 -22.32 -6.42
C ASN A 34 -2.03 -22.57 -7.25
N THR A 35 -2.44 -21.61 -8.06
CA THR A 35 -3.71 -21.60 -8.79
C THR A 35 -3.56 -21.94 -10.27
N GLY A 36 -2.40 -21.68 -10.87
CA GLY A 36 -2.17 -21.75 -12.31
C GLY A 36 -2.89 -20.63 -13.10
N ILE A 37 -3.46 -19.64 -12.42
CA ILE A 37 -4.19 -18.52 -13.04
C ILE A 37 -3.22 -17.38 -13.31
N THR A 38 -3.35 -16.70 -14.44
CA THR A 38 -2.62 -15.46 -14.72
C THR A 38 -3.35 -14.27 -14.11
N GLY A 39 -2.63 -13.49 -13.29
CA GLY A 39 -3.14 -12.22 -12.77
C GLY A 39 -3.35 -11.18 -13.85
N TRP A 40 -4.35 -10.32 -13.66
CA TRP A 40 -4.56 -9.14 -14.48
C TRP A 40 -5.05 -7.95 -13.66
N VAL A 41 -4.74 -6.75 -14.14
CA VAL A 41 -5.28 -5.49 -13.63
C VAL A 41 -5.49 -4.55 -14.80
N THR A 42 -6.55 -3.76 -14.72
CA THR A 42 -6.84 -2.69 -15.67
C THR A 42 -7.20 -1.45 -14.90
N ILE A 43 -6.78 -0.31 -15.43
CA ILE A 43 -7.18 1.00 -14.94
C ILE A 43 -7.63 1.83 -16.15
N THR A 44 -8.81 2.42 -16.06
CA THR A 44 -9.42 3.14 -17.18
C THR A 44 -10.06 4.43 -16.71
N SER A 45 -10.03 5.44 -17.57
CA SER A 45 -10.70 6.71 -17.31
C SER A 45 -12.22 6.50 -17.31
N SER A 46 -12.89 6.88 -16.22
CA SER A 46 -14.35 6.85 -16.08
C SER A 46 -14.84 8.18 -15.49
N GLY A 47 -15.16 9.14 -16.38
CA GLY A 47 -15.56 10.49 -15.96
C GLY A 47 -14.48 11.18 -15.10
N SER A 48 -14.86 11.64 -13.91
CA SER A 48 -13.98 12.24 -12.90
C SER A 48 -13.15 11.24 -12.09
N ASN A 49 -13.29 9.95 -12.37
CA ASN A 49 -12.65 8.87 -11.63
C ASN A 49 -11.76 8.00 -12.54
N TRP A 50 -10.83 7.29 -11.92
CA TRP A 50 -10.22 6.09 -12.48
C TRP A 50 -11.01 4.86 -12.04
N ALA A 51 -11.36 3.98 -12.97
CA ALA A 51 -11.98 2.69 -12.69
C ALA A 51 -10.91 1.60 -12.77
N ILE A 52 -10.68 0.91 -11.66
CA ILE A 52 -9.69 -0.14 -11.47
C ILE A 52 -10.42 -1.47 -11.35
N GLN A 53 -10.01 -2.44 -12.16
CA GLN A 53 -10.48 -3.81 -12.07
C GLN A 53 -9.30 -4.77 -12.01
N SER A 54 -9.38 -5.79 -11.17
CA SER A 54 -8.38 -6.86 -11.09
C SER A 54 -9.00 -8.16 -10.64
N ASN A 55 -8.37 -9.27 -10.99
CA ASN A 55 -8.71 -10.57 -10.45
C ASN A 55 -7.97 -10.95 -9.16
N ASN A 56 -7.10 -10.07 -8.64
CA ASN A 56 -6.37 -10.25 -7.38
C ASN A 56 -5.51 -11.53 -7.32
N ILE A 57 -4.99 -11.97 -8.46
CA ILE A 57 -4.04 -13.08 -8.53
C ILE A 57 -2.62 -12.52 -8.64
N PRO A 58 -1.70 -12.90 -7.74
CA PRO A 58 -0.31 -12.42 -7.77
C PRO A 58 0.38 -12.74 -9.08
N ASP A 59 1.27 -11.83 -9.52
CA ASP A 59 2.06 -11.98 -10.75
C ASP A 59 3.53 -12.35 -10.47
N HIS A 60 3.81 -12.74 -9.24
CA HIS A 60 5.11 -13.15 -8.72
C HIS A 60 5.00 -14.53 -8.04
N GLU A 61 6.14 -15.11 -7.68
CA GLU A 61 6.18 -16.33 -6.88
C GLU A 61 5.60 -16.07 -5.49
N THR A 62 4.78 -16.98 -5.01
CA THR A 62 4.10 -16.93 -3.72
C THR A 62 4.56 -18.08 -2.83
N GLY A 63 4.24 -18.00 -1.54
CA GLY A 63 4.32 -19.16 -0.67
C GLY A 63 3.41 -20.31 -1.15
N THR A 64 3.65 -21.52 -0.65
CA THR A 64 2.68 -22.62 -0.85
C THR A 64 1.46 -22.40 0.03
N PHE A 65 0.29 -22.29 -0.58
CA PHE A 65 -0.99 -22.10 0.10
C PHE A 65 -2.02 -23.13 -0.42
N PRO A 66 -2.76 -23.82 0.46
CA PRO A 66 -2.74 -23.69 1.92
C PRO A 66 -1.51 -24.35 2.56
N ALA A 67 -1.10 -23.85 3.72
CA ALA A 67 -0.02 -24.36 4.55
C ALA A 67 -0.45 -24.49 6.03
N GLN A 68 0.37 -25.17 6.85
CA GLN A 68 0.09 -25.26 8.29
C GLN A 68 0.08 -23.88 8.97
N SER A 69 0.92 -22.95 8.50
CA SER A 69 0.99 -21.57 9.01
C SER A 69 -0.15 -20.67 8.53
N ASN A 70 -0.75 -20.99 7.37
CA ASN A 70 -1.93 -20.31 6.86
C ASN A 70 -2.78 -21.31 6.06
N PRO A 71 -3.93 -21.78 6.60
CA PRO A 71 -4.74 -22.82 5.98
C PRO A 71 -5.61 -22.32 4.81
N ASN A 72 -5.53 -21.04 4.46
CA ASN A 72 -6.28 -20.46 3.36
C ASN A 72 -5.60 -20.70 2.01
N SER A 73 -6.39 -20.78 0.94
CA SER A 73 -5.91 -20.91 -0.44
C SER A 73 -6.02 -19.59 -1.18
N ILE A 74 -5.10 -19.31 -2.10
CA ILE A 74 -5.29 -18.20 -3.05
C ILE A 74 -6.43 -18.56 -4.01
N ALA A 75 -7.34 -17.61 -4.24
CA ALA A 75 -8.46 -17.77 -5.16
C ALA A 75 -8.69 -16.49 -5.97
N GLU A 76 -9.19 -16.65 -7.19
CA GLU A 76 -9.55 -15.51 -8.03
C GLU A 76 -10.67 -14.68 -7.40
N GLN A 77 -10.55 -13.36 -7.49
CA GLN A 77 -11.49 -12.40 -6.92
C GLN A 77 -12.01 -11.47 -8.01
N THR A 78 -13.02 -10.67 -7.69
CA THR A 78 -13.41 -9.54 -8.54
C THR A 78 -13.23 -8.26 -7.77
N ILE A 79 -12.10 -7.59 -7.99
CA ILE A 79 -11.83 -6.26 -7.45
C ILE A 79 -12.39 -5.25 -8.45
N SER A 80 -13.30 -4.40 -8.00
CA SER A 80 -13.84 -3.28 -8.77
C SER A 80 -13.86 -2.05 -7.90
N ARG A 81 -13.04 -1.05 -8.24
CA ARG A 81 -12.88 0.18 -7.45
C ARG A 81 -12.87 1.39 -8.36
N THR A 82 -13.44 2.48 -7.87
CA THR A 82 -13.28 3.79 -8.49
C THR A 82 -12.58 4.72 -7.52
N VAL A 83 -11.61 5.47 -8.00
CA VAL A 83 -10.89 6.48 -7.22
C VAL A 83 -10.94 7.83 -7.95
N PRO A 84 -11.02 8.96 -7.24
CA PRO A 84 -11.05 10.28 -7.87
C PRO A 84 -9.75 10.58 -8.61
N LYS A 85 -9.85 11.24 -9.77
CA LYS A 85 -8.67 11.77 -10.49
C LYS A 85 -8.06 12.99 -9.81
N GLU A 86 -8.91 13.77 -9.13
CA GLU A 86 -8.57 15.00 -8.43
C GLU A 86 -8.97 14.86 -6.94
N PRO A 87 -8.34 13.94 -6.19
CA PRO A 87 -8.57 13.78 -4.76
C PRO A 87 -8.32 15.10 -4.04
N GLN A 88 -9.08 15.37 -2.98
CA GLN A 88 -8.89 16.57 -2.17
C GLN A 88 -8.46 16.15 -0.77
N VAL A 89 -7.43 16.82 -0.24
CA VAL A 89 -7.07 16.67 1.16
C VAL A 89 -8.24 17.18 2.00
N ALA A 90 -8.82 16.29 2.80
CA ALA A 90 -9.95 16.61 3.65
C ALA A 90 -9.48 17.41 4.87
N SER A 91 -10.37 18.25 5.41
CA SER A 91 -10.11 18.95 6.69
C SER A 91 -10.01 18.00 7.88
N THR A 92 -10.60 16.80 7.74
CA THR A 92 -10.60 15.75 8.74
C THR A 92 -10.24 14.45 8.04
N THR A 93 -9.24 13.74 8.57
CA THR A 93 -8.82 12.44 8.04
C THR A 93 -9.88 11.37 8.28
N THR A 94 -9.99 10.42 7.36
CA THR A 94 -10.93 9.29 7.45
C THR A 94 -10.20 8.04 7.94
N CYS A 95 -10.80 7.30 8.88
CA CYS A 95 -10.23 6.03 9.34
C CYS A 95 -10.17 4.97 8.25
N LEU A 96 -9.30 3.98 8.44
CA LEU A 96 -9.13 2.82 7.56
C LEU A 96 -10.13 1.74 7.97
N PRO A 97 -10.99 1.25 7.06
CA PRO A 97 -11.84 0.11 7.34
C PRO A 97 -11.00 -1.18 7.44
N GLY A 98 -11.55 -2.21 8.06
CA GLY A 98 -11.02 -3.57 7.92
C GLY A 98 -11.03 -4.04 6.45
N GLY A 99 -9.96 -4.75 6.05
CA GLY A 99 -9.78 -5.27 4.70
C GLY A 99 -9.10 -4.28 3.73
N PRO A 100 -9.38 -4.35 2.41
CA PRO A 100 -8.71 -3.54 1.41
C PRO A 100 -8.84 -2.04 1.63
N ILE A 101 -7.72 -1.32 1.51
CA ILE A 101 -7.64 0.16 1.56
C ILE A 101 -7.00 0.77 0.30
N ALA A 102 -6.31 -0.05 -0.50
CA ALA A 102 -5.65 0.38 -1.73
C ALA A 102 -5.57 -0.80 -2.73
N VAL A 103 -5.21 -0.48 -3.98
CA VAL A 103 -4.81 -1.47 -4.99
C VAL A 103 -3.38 -1.19 -5.42
N ALA A 104 -2.52 -2.22 -5.33
CA ALA A 104 -1.15 -2.21 -5.83
C ALA A 104 -1.11 -2.18 -7.36
N VAL A 105 0.01 -1.75 -7.94
CA VAL A 105 0.16 -1.68 -9.40
C VAL A 105 0.06 -3.05 -10.10
N ASN A 106 0.26 -4.17 -9.39
CA ASN A 106 0.02 -5.51 -9.94
C ASN A 106 -1.42 -6.01 -9.78
N GLY A 107 -2.33 -5.21 -9.22
CA GLY A 107 -3.74 -5.56 -9.01
C GLY A 107 -4.06 -6.22 -7.67
N ILE A 108 -3.06 -6.52 -6.85
CA ILE A 108 -3.25 -7.04 -5.50
C ILE A 108 -3.75 -5.94 -4.58
N VAL A 109 -4.74 -6.24 -3.76
CA VAL A 109 -5.21 -5.31 -2.73
C VAL A 109 -4.21 -5.17 -1.59
N MET A 110 -4.08 -3.96 -1.05
CA MET A 110 -3.33 -3.71 0.18
C MET A 110 -4.33 -3.50 1.32
N TYR A 111 -4.05 -4.09 2.48
CA TYR A 111 -4.87 -3.99 3.69
C TYR A 111 -4.32 -2.93 4.63
N ASN A 112 -5.11 -2.60 5.64
CA ASN A 112 -4.70 -1.77 6.76
C ASN A 112 -3.65 -2.49 7.63
N PRO A 113 -2.97 -1.84 8.58
CA PRO A 113 -1.86 -2.45 9.31
C PRO A 113 -2.28 -3.46 10.40
N TRP A 114 -3.58 -3.71 10.56
CA TRP A 114 -4.11 -4.55 11.63
C TRP A 114 -4.71 -5.84 11.09
N ASP A 115 -4.70 -6.87 11.93
CA ASP A 115 -5.45 -8.09 11.70
C ASP A 115 -6.95 -7.90 12.05
N ALA A 116 -7.69 -9.00 12.09
CA ALA A 116 -9.12 -8.98 12.42
C ALA A 116 -9.42 -8.65 13.89
N ASP A 117 -8.46 -8.84 14.80
CA ASP A 117 -8.59 -8.60 16.23
C ASP A 117 -8.10 -7.18 16.64
N GLY A 118 -7.50 -6.44 15.69
CA GLY A 118 -6.97 -5.09 15.92
C GLY A 118 -5.51 -5.10 16.39
N GLU A 119 -4.84 -6.25 16.32
CA GLU A 119 -3.41 -6.35 16.60
C GLU A 119 -2.60 -5.95 15.37
N ASN A 120 -1.36 -5.49 15.59
CA ASN A 120 -0.44 -5.22 14.50
C ASN A 120 -0.19 -6.51 13.70
N ALA A 121 -0.62 -6.52 12.43
CA ALA A 121 -0.55 -7.72 11.60
C ALA A 121 0.89 -8.13 11.27
N VAL A 122 1.85 -7.20 11.34
CA VAL A 122 3.20 -7.38 10.80
C VAL A 122 4.21 -7.73 11.89
N GLU A 123 4.11 -7.09 13.06
CA GLU A 123 5.03 -7.29 14.18
C GLU A 123 4.25 -7.45 15.49
N GLY A 124 4.78 -8.22 16.44
CA GLY A 124 4.14 -8.46 17.73
C GLY A 124 3.95 -9.94 18.03
N GLU A 125 3.27 -10.25 19.14
CA GLU A 125 2.99 -11.64 19.53
C GLU A 125 1.90 -12.30 18.65
N GLY A 126 0.98 -11.52 18.09
CA GLY A 126 -0.07 -11.95 17.16
C GLY A 126 0.22 -11.74 15.68
N ALA A 127 1.44 -11.32 15.32
CA ALA A 127 1.81 -11.06 13.93
C ALA A 127 1.46 -12.24 13.00
N GLU A 128 0.88 -11.92 11.87
CA GLU A 128 0.46 -12.89 10.87
C GLU A 128 1.67 -13.49 10.14
N VAL A 129 1.42 -14.58 9.42
CA VAL A 129 2.47 -15.25 8.63
C VAL A 129 2.33 -14.87 7.16
N PHE A 130 3.35 -14.19 6.66
CA PHE A 130 3.50 -13.77 5.27
C PHE A 130 4.43 -14.71 4.49
N ASP A 131 4.29 -14.73 3.17
CA ASP A 131 5.26 -15.38 2.30
C ASP A 131 6.50 -14.50 2.03
N MET A 132 7.37 -14.93 1.10
CA MET A 132 8.60 -14.22 0.75
C MET A 132 8.39 -12.86 0.07
N CYS A 133 7.14 -12.53 -0.27
CA CYS A 133 6.71 -11.29 -0.91
C CYS A 133 5.85 -10.44 0.02
N ASP A 134 5.90 -10.71 1.33
CA ASP A 134 5.22 -9.96 2.38
C ASP A 134 3.69 -9.95 2.22
N GLY A 135 3.14 -10.99 1.59
CA GLY A 135 1.70 -11.17 1.41
C GLY A 135 1.21 -12.58 1.74
N HIS A 136 -0.11 -12.73 1.82
CA HIS A 136 -0.76 -14.01 2.11
C HIS A 136 -2.27 -13.99 1.76
N PRO A 137 -2.96 -15.15 1.66
CA PRO A 137 -4.40 -15.19 1.45
C PRO A 137 -5.21 -15.14 2.76
N ASP A 138 -6.34 -14.41 2.72
CA ASP A 138 -7.38 -14.46 3.74
C ASP A 138 -8.36 -15.64 3.54
N GLN A 139 -9.34 -15.79 4.44
CA GLN A 139 -10.34 -16.87 4.39
C GLN A 139 -11.23 -16.85 3.13
N GLN A 140 -11.29 -15.73 2.41
CA GLN A 140 -12.01 -15.59 1.13
C GLN A 140 -11.10 -15.92 -0.07
N GLY A 141 -9.83 -16.18 0.20
CA GLY A 141 -8.78 -16.45 -0.78
C GLY A 141 -8.19 -15.19 -1.43
N ARG A 142 -8.44 -14.01 -0.84
CA ARG A 142 -7.82 -12.76 -1.30
C ARG A 142 -6.37 -12.72 -0.85
N TYR A 143 -5.45 -12.86 -1.79
CA TYR A 143 -4.05 -12.54 -1.53
C TYR A 143 -3.89 -11.02 -1.34
N HIS A 144 -3.16 -10.58 -0.31
CA HIS A 144 -3.03 -9.16 0.01
C HIS A 144 -1.72 -8.85 0.75
N TYR A 145 -1.39 -7.56 0.84
CA TYR A 145 -0.22 -7.05 1.56
C TYR A 145 -0.65 -6.17 2.74
N HIS A 146 -0.06 -6.39 3.92
CA HIS A 146 -0.18 -5.50 5.08
C HIS A 146 0.99 -4.51 5.18
N MET A 147 2.12 -4.85 4.57
CA MET A 147 3.33 -4.04 4.51
C MET A 147 3.82 -3.90 3.08
N GLU A 148 4.91 -3.16 2.87
CA GLU A 148 5.48 -3.01 1.54
C GLU A 148 5.95 -4.37 0.97
N PRO A 149 5.47 -4.83 -0.20
CA PRO A 149 5.92 -6.07 -0.82
C PRO A 149 7.22 -5.86 -1.61
N SER A 150 8.27 -5.45 -0.89
CA SER A 150 9.58 -5.17 -1.47
C SER A 150 10.15 -6.42 -2.17
N SER A 151 10.98 -6.22 -3.19
CA SER A 151 11.61 -7.27 -4.03
C SER A 151 10.67 -8.08 -4.92
N CYS A 152 9.38 -8.19 -4.58
CA CYS A 152 8.39 -8.86 -5.44
C CYS A 152 7.63 -7.87 -6.31
N LEU A 153 7.19 -6.74 -5.75
CA LEU A 153 6.52 -5.68 -6.50
C LEU A 153 7.52 -4.66 -7.06
N PHE A 154 8.49 -4.24 -6.25
CA PHE A 154 9.51 -3.25 -6.62
C PHE A 154 10.81 -3.42 -5.83
N ASP A 155 11.92 -2.92 -6.37
CA ASP A 155 13.20 -2.92 -5.65
C ASP A 155 13.40 -1.62 -4.87
N VAL A 156 13.72 -1.73 -3.58
CA VAL A 156 14.16 -0.59 -2.77
C VAL A 156 15.64 -0.35 -2.99
N ASN A 157 15.97 0.78 -3.60
CA ASN A 157 17.34 1.18 -3.88
C ASN A 157 17.65 2.49 -3.16
N PRO A 158 18.43 2.47 -2.05
CA PRO A 158 18.81 3.69 -1.35
C PRO A 158 19.44 4.72 -2.30
N GLY A 159 19.03 5.98 -2.18
CA GLY A 159 19.47 7.06 -3.07
C GLY A 159 18.76 7.11 -4.43
N VAL A 160 17.88 6.16 -4.74
CA VAL A 160 17.05 6.18 -5.96
C VAL A 160 15.58 6.32 -5.56
N PRO A 161 14.87 7.36 -6.03
CA PRO A 161 13.46 7.55 -5.74
C PRO A 161 12.63 6.30 -6.06
N SER A 162 11.74 5.96 -5.14
CA SER A 162 10.88 4.79 -5.29
C SER A 162 9.82 5.01 -6.38
N PRO A 163 9.39 3.94 -7.08
CA PRO A 163 8.23 4.00 -7.97
C PRO A 163 6.93 4.28 -7.21
N MET A 164 5.89 4.63 -7.95
CA MET A 164 4.51 4.42 -7.47
C MET A 164 4.25 2.91 -7.38
N VAL A 165 3.72 2.47 -6.24
CA VAL A 165 3.45 1.07 -5.90
C VAL A 165 1.97 0.75 -5.83
N GLY A 166 1.11 1.76 -5.75
CA GLY A 166 -0.34 1.59 -5.75
C GLY A 166 -1.11 2.90 -5.68
N VAL A 167 -2.42 2.78 -5.51
CA VAL A 167 -3.33 3.91 -5.29
C VAL A 167 -4.28 3.60 -4.15
N ALA A 168 -4.36 4.53 -3.20
CA ALA A 168 -5.29 4.46 -2.08
C ALA A 168 -6.73 4.72 -2.55
N PHE A 169 -7.72 4.19 -1.82
CA PHE A 169 -9.12 4.33 -2.20
C PHE A 169 -9.69 5.77 -2.08
N ASP A 170 -8.94 6.69 -1.50
CA ASP A 170 -9.21 8.13 -1.56
C ASP A 170 -8.60 8.84 -2.78
N GLY A 171 -7.83 8.12 -3.61
CA GLY A 171 -7.33 8.54 -4.92
C GLY A 171 -5.89 9.07 -4.95
N PHE A 172 -5.22 9.15 -3.81
CA PHE A 172 -3.81 9.52 -3.78
C PHE A 172 -2.90 8.34 -4.13
N ALA A 173 -1.79 8.65 -4.81
CA ALA A 173 -0.74 7.70 -5.14
C ALA A 173 -0.03 7.21 -3.86
N ILE A 174 0.43 5.96 -3.90
CA ILE A 174 1.29 5.35 -2.88
C ILE A 174 2.63 5.07 -3.56
N TYR A 175 3.73 5.55 -2.99
CA TYR A 175 5.09 5.29 -3.44
C TYR A 175 5.85 4.41 -2.45
N GLY A 176 6.97 3.83 -2.88
CA GLY A 176 7.88 3.14 -1.96
C GLY A 176 8.60 4.09 -0.99
N PRO A 177 9.54 3.58 -0.17
CA PRO A 177 10.07 4.28 0.99
C PRO A 177 11.17 5.31 0.68
N VAL A 178 11.58 5.46 -0.58
CA VAL A 178 12.64 6.41 -0.95
C VAL A 178 12.04 7.63 -1.65
N ASP A 179 12.24 8.82 -1.07
CA ASP A 179 11.73 10.09 -1.59
C ASP A 179 12.45 10.58 -2.87
N GLU A 180 11.99 11.69 -3.43
CA GLU A 180 12.53 12.27 -4.67
C GLU A 180 13.99 12.75 -4.53
N SER A 181 14.44 12.97 -3.30
CA SER A 181 15.81 13.36 -2.96
C SER A 181 16.72 12.16 -2.68
N GLY A 182 16.18 10.93 -2.70
CA GLY A 182 16.91 9.70 -2.44
C GLY A 182 17.00 9.33 -0.95
N ASN A 183 16.25 10.01 -0.07
CA ASN A 183 16.22 9.69 1.35
C ASN A 183 15.26 8.51 1.61
N THR A 184 15.71 7.53 2.39
CA THR A 184 14.82 6.49 2.91
C THR A 184 14.01 7.07 4.06
N LEU A 185 12.69 7.08 3.89
CA LEU A 185 11.71 7.60 4.82
C LEU A 185 11.38 6.57 5.92
N THR A 186 11.02 7.10 7.08
CA THR A 186 10.38 6.40 8.19
C THR A 186 9.06 7.08 8.53
N SER A 187 8.23 6.48 9.40
CA SER A 187 6.97 7.12 9.82
C SER A 187 7.18 8.50 10.45
N ALA A 188 8.36 8.76 11.04
CA ALA A 188 8.70 10.06 11.62
C ALA A 188 8.87 11.18 10.57
N ASP A 189 9.07 10.82 9.30
CA ASP A 189 9.19 11.76 8.18
C ASP A 189 7.85 12.05 7.48
N LEU A 190 6.78 11.36 7.90
CA LEU A 190 5.46 11.37 7.29
C LEU A 190 4.41 11.98 8.23
N ASP A 191 3.25 12.33 7.68
CA ASP A 191 2.10 12.82 8.43
C ASP A 191 1.33 11.67 9.12
N GLU A 192 0.27 12.02 9.86
CA GLU A 192 -0.53 11.05 10.62
C GLU A 192 -1.23 9.99 9.76
N CYS A 193 -1.36 10.21 8.45
CA CYS A 193 -1.93 9.27 7.50
C CYS A 193 -0.87 8.52 6.69
N HIS A 194 0.41 8.68 7.02
CA HIS A 194 1.55 8.07 6.32
C HIS A 194 1.83 8.67 4.94
N GLY A 195 1.56 9.97 4.78
CA GLY A 195 1.88 10.70 3.56
C GLY A 195 2.62 12.00 3.78
N ARG A 196 2.96 12.67 2.68
CA ARG A 196 3.68 13.95 2.67
C ARG A 196 3.34 14.74 1.41
N TYR A 197 3.64 16.04 1.47
CA TYR A 197 3.67 16.87 0.27
C TYR A 197 5.06 16.81 -0.37
N THR A 198 5.08 16.66 -1.69
CA THR A 198 6.28 16.90 -2.50
C THR A 198 6.62 18.39 -2.50
N ALA A 199 7.84 18.73 -2.95
CA ALA A 199 8.25 20.12 -3.13
C ALA A 199 7.32 20.94 -4.06
N ASN A 200 6.58 20.25 -4.94
CA ASN A 200 5.63 20.84 -5.87
C ASN A 200 4.20 20.95 -5.29
N GLY A 201 3.99 20.58 -4.03
CA GLY A 201 2.69 20.68 -3.34
C GLY A 201 1.71 19.57 -3.68
N VAL A 202 2.17 18.46 -4.27
CA VAL A 202 1.36 17.26 -4.49
C VAL A 202 1.42 16.38 -3.24
N TYR A 203 0.28 15.96 -2.72
CA TYR A 203 0.22 15.03 -1.60
C TYR A 203 0.29 13.59 -2.11
N GLN A 204 1.10 12.76 -1.47
CA GLN A 204 1.23 11.33 -1.77
C GLN A 204 1.54 10.53 -0.51
N TYR A 205 1.13 9.26 -0.49
CA TYR A 205 1.52 8.30 0.55
C TYR A 205 2.87 7.67 0.22
N HIS A 206 3.57 7.20 1.25
CA HIS A 206 4.79 6.43 1.11
C HIS A 206 4.72 5.19 1.98
N THR A 207 5.18 4.05 1.49
CA THR A 207 5.41 2.90 2.36
C THR A 207 6.65 3.14 3.21
N THR A 208 6.72 2.50 4.38
CA THR A 208 7.93 2.45 5.22
C THR A 208 8.05 1.08 5.88
N SER A 209 9.23 0.79 6.47
CA SER A 209 9.47 -0.48 7.16
C SER A 209 8.88 -0.53 8.57
N ASP A 210 8.42 0.60 9.10
CA ASP A 210 7.85 0.78 10.43
C ASP A 210 6.34 1.07 10.35
N PHE A 211 5.62 0.77 11.42
CA PHE A 211 4.16 0.95 11.50
C PHE A 211 3.76 2.40 11.21
N PRO A 212 2.71 2.68 10.41
CA PRO A 212 1.69 1.76 9.86
C PRO A 212 2.00 1.16 8.48
N TYR A 213 3.25 1.14 8.04
CA TYR A 213 3.77 0.48 6.83
C TYR A 213 3.29 1.02 5.49
N ILE A 214 1.97 1.14 5.26
CA ILE A 214 1.38 1.60 4.00
C ILE A 214 0.58 2.89 4.22
N LEU A 215 -0.49 2.84 5.02
CA LEU A 215 -1.37 3.97 5.30
C LEU A 215 -1.75 3.97 6.78
N GLY A 216 -1.81 5.16 7.39
CA GLY A 216 -2.32 5.33 8.76
C GLY A 216 -3.77 5.82 8.82
N CYS A 217 -4.22 6.51 7.77
CA CYS A 217 -5.59 6.95 7.53
C CYS A 217 -5.73 7.38 6.07
N PHE A 218 -6.95 7.64 5.63
CA PHE A 218 -7.15 8.40 4.40
C PHE A 218 -7.09 9.90 4.71
N ARG A 219 -6.16 10.59 4.04
CA ARG A 219 -6.06 12.04 3.96
C ARG A 219 -7.21 12.65 3.17
N GLY A 220 -7.72 11.92 2.17
CA GLY A 220 -8.89 12.31 1.39
C GLY A 220 -10.19 11.69 1.88
N THR A 221 -11.18 11.66 0.99
CA THR A 221 -12.45 10.97 1.23
C THR A 221 -12.52 9.73 0.33
N PRO A 222 -12.45 8.51 0.89
CA PRO A 222 -12.54 7.30 0.08
C PRO A 222 -13.92 7.15 -0.57
N GLN A 223 -13.95 6.70 -1.82
CA GLN A 223 -15.22 6.44 -2.52
C GLN A 223 -15.66 4.99 -2.33
N GLY A 224 -16.94 4.78 -2.00
CA GLY A 224 -17.54 3.44 -1.96
C GLY A 224 -17.02 2.52 -0.84
N LEU A 225 -16.52 3.10 0.26
CA LEU A 225 -16.17 2.38 1.48
C LEU A 225 -17.14 2.69 2.60
N ASN A 226 -17.50 1.67 3.38
CA ASN A 226 -18.24 1.83 4.63
C ASN A 226 -17.24 2.06 5.77
N THR A 227 -16.87 3.31 6.03
CA THR A 227 -15.96 3.72 7.12
C THR A 227 -16.67 4.01 8.45
N GLY A 228 -17.90 3.48 8.63
CA GLY A 228 -18.72 3.68 9.84
C GLY A 228 -18.97 2.43 10.68
N GLY A 229 -18.28 1.32 10.40
CA GLY A 229 -18.43 0.05 11.13
C GLY A 229 -17.43 -0.11 12.28
N SER A 230 -17.57 -1.19 13.06
CA SER A 230 -16.75 -1.51 14.25
C SER A 230 -15.25 -1.79 14.00
N PHE A 231 -14.78 -1.65 12.76
CA PHE A 231 -13.38 -1.85 12.36
C PHE A 231 -12.95 -0.67 11.50
N CYS A 232 -12.95 0.53 12.08
CA CYS A 232 -12.48 1.74 11.41
C CYS A 232 -11.53 2.48 12.34
N TYR A 233 -10.24 2.37 12.07
CA TYR A 233 -9.17 2.87 12.94
C TYR A 233 -8.24 3.82 12.20
N LYS A 234 -7.59 4.70 12.94
CA LYS A 234 -6.44 5.47 12.48
C LYS A 234 -5.20 4.96 13.18
N ALA A 235 -4.03 5.08 12.56
CA ALA A 235 -2.76 4.73 13.19
C ALA A 235 -2.55 5.51 14.51
N ALA A 236 -3.10 6.72 14.59
CA ALA A 236 -3.09 7.54 15.81
C ALA A 236 -3.94 6.96 16.97
N ASP A 237 -4.80 5.98 16.71
CA ASP A 237 -5.58 5.28 17.74
C ASP A 237 -4.80 4.10 18.34
N ALA A 238 -3.65 3.73 17.76
CA ALA A 238 -2.86 2.59 18.19
C ALA A 238 -1.96 2.91 19.39
N ASP A 239 -1.66 1.87 20.18
CA ASP A 239 -0.68 1.90 21.27
C ASP A 239 0.78 1.88 20.75
N GLU A 240 1.74 1.75 21.68
CA GLU A 240 3.17 1.74 21.33
C GLU A 240 3.63 0.48 20.56
N ASP A 241 2.83 -0.58 20.58
CA ASP A 241 3.07 -1.82 19.85
C ASP A 241 2.32 -1.84 18.50
N GLY A 242 1.51 -0.80 18.22
CA GLY A 242 0.73 -0.68 16.99
C GLY A 242 -0.64 -1.36 17.06
N ASN A 243 -1.10 -1.77 18.24
CA ASN A 243 -2.40 -2.40 18.43
C ASN A 243 -3.47 -1.35 18.71
N VAL A 244 -4.70 -1.60 18.25
CA VAL A 244 -5.86 -0.81 18.63
C VAL A 244 -6.72 -1.62 19.58
N ASP A 245 -7.20 -1.00 20.66
CA ASP A 245 -8.11 -1.65 21.62
C ASP A 245 -9.41 -2.02 20.90
N GLY A 246 -9.48 -3.26 20.40
CA GLY A 246 -10.65 -3.79 19.72
C GLY A 246 -11.87 -3.68 20.63
N GLY A 247 -12.82 -2.83 20.25
CA GLY A 247 -14.17 -2.81 20.80
C GLY A 247 -14.90 -4.10 20.42
N GLY A 248 -14.48 -5.22 21.01
CA GLY A 248 -14.83 -6.58 20.56
C GLY A 248 -14.58 -7.69 21.58
N GLY A 249 -14.56 -7.37 22.89
CA GLY A 249 -14.91 -8.28 24.00
C GLY A 249 -14.27 -9.68 24.08
N GLY A 250 -13.40 -9.88 25.07
CA GLY A 250 -13.19 -11.18 25.71
C GLY A 250 -11.77 -11.42 26.21
N GLY A 251 -11.54 -11.17 27.50
CA GLY A 251 -10.23 -11.38 28.12
C GLY A 251 -9.75 -12.84 28.07
N GLY A 252 -8.43 -12.99 27.93
CA GLY A 252 -7.71 -14.23 28.16
C GLY A 252 -6.21 -13.96 28.21
N GLY A 253 -5.62 -13.96 29.40
CA GLY A 253 -4.19 -13.74 29.58
C GLY A 253 -3.34 -14.77 28.85
N GLY A 254 -2.40 -14.29 28.04
CA GLY A 254 -1.32 -15.07 27.43
C GLY A 254 -0.10 -15.19 28.37
N PRO A 255 0.65 -16.32 28.31
CA PRO A 255 1.76 -16.64 29.22
C PRO A 255 3.04 -15.83 28.93
N PRO A 256 3.99 -15.74 29.87
CA PRO A 256 5.10 -14.80 29.76
C PRO A 256 6.18 -15.25 28.76
N ASN A 257 6.60 -14.28 27.94
CA ASN A 257 7.94 -14.04 27.40
C ASN A 257 8.71 -15.28 26.87
N ARG A 258 8.65 -15.50 25.55
CA ARG A 258 9.70 -16.26 24.83
C ARG A 258 10.69 -15.29 24.17
N PRO A 259 12.00 -15.53 24.26
CA PRO A 259 13.00 -14.69 23.59
C PRO A 259 12.85 -14.74 22.07
N ARG A 260 12.90 -13.57 21.44
CA ARG A 260 12.79 -13.33 19.99
C ARG A 260 13.87 -14.06 19.19
N PRO A 261 13.55 -14.67 18.03
CA PRO A 261 14.55 -14.93 17.00
C PRO A 261 14.99 -13.59 16.39
N ARG A 262 16.29 -13.36 16.26
CA ARG A 262 16.82 -12.23 15.49
C ARG A 262 16.41 -12.39 14.02
N ARG A 263 16.01 -11.30 13.36
CA ARG A 263 15.94 -11.19 11.89
C ARG A 263 17.22 -11.81 11.32
N SER A 264 17.11 -12.95 10.65
CA SER A 264 18.14 -13.37 9.72
C SER A 264 17.90 -12.58 8.45
N SER A 265 18.83 -11.69 8.10
CA SER A 265 18.92 -11.17 6.74
C SER A 265 18.83 -12.34 5.75
N PRO A 266 18.09 -12.19 4.63
CA PRO A 266 18.05 -13.24 3.63
C PRO A 266 19.49 -13.59 3.20
N PRO A 267 19.78 -14.87 2.94
CA PRO A 267 21.11 -15.29 2.54
C PRO A 267 21.52 -14.53 1.28
N ALA A 268 22.72 -13.93 1.32
CA ALA A 268 23.27 -13.04 0.29
C ALA A 268 23.52 -13.69 -1.10
N ASN A 269 22.93 -14.85 -1.40
CA ASN A 269 23.17 -15.62 -2.63
C ASN A 269 21.92 -16.32 -3.20
N ALA A 270 20.70 -15.96 -2.79
CA ALA A 270 19.56 -16.22 -3.64
C ALA A 270 19.66 -15.25 -4.83
N LEU A 271 20.11 -15.76 -5.98
CA LEU A 271 20.08 -15.03 -7.24
C LEU A 271 18.60 -14.79 -7.63
N VAL A 272 17.96 -13.83 -6.98
CA VAL A 272 16.75 -13.19 -7.51
C VAL A 272 17.16 -12.61 -8.85
N PRO A 273 16.52 -12.99 -9.97
CA PRO A 273 16.87 -12.43 -11.26
C PRO A 273 16.77 -10.90 -11.16
N GLN A 274 17.86 -10.20 -11.46
CA GLN A 274 18.01 -8.73 -11.39
C GLN A 274 17.01 -7.93 -12.27
N ASN A 275 15.96 -8.57 -12.78
CA ASN A 275 15.11 -8.11 -13.87
C ASN A 275 13.61 -8.14 -13.54
N LEU A 276 13.17 -8.45 -12.31
CA LEU A 276 11.75 -8.37 -11.95
C LEU A 276 11.22 -6.93 -12.10
N PHE A 277 12.02 -5.94 -11.73
CA PHE A 277 11.72 -4.53 -11.98
C PHE A 277 11.82 -4.13 -13.46
N GLN A 278 12.80 -4.66 -14.21
CA GLN A 278 12.96 -4.37 -15.65
C GLN A 278 11.80 -4.90 -16.53
N ARG A 279 10.99 -5.85 -16.02
CA ARG A 279 9.80 -6.37 -16.74
C ARG A 279 8.51 -5.59 -16.45
N ARG A 280 8.42 -4.88 -15.31
CA ARG A 280 7.25 -4.07 -14.94
C ARG A 280 7.28 -2.68 -15.57
N LEU A 281 8.47 -2.16 -15.87
CA LEU A 281 8.63 -0.79 -16.33
C LEU A 281 8.57 -0.68 -17.85
N PRO A 282 7.69 0.16 -18.43
CA PRO A 282 7.72 0.46 -19.85
C PRO A 282 9.12 0.90 -20.30
N ALA A 283 9.54 0.50 -21.50
CA ALA A 283 10.78 0.99 -22.10
C ALA A 283 10.79 2.54 -22.08
N GLY A 284 11.80 3.13 -21.42
CA GLY A 284 11.90 4.59 -21.22
C GLY A 284 11.65 5.08 -19.79
N TYR A 285 11.37 4.20 -18.82
CA TYR A 285 11.08 4.56 -17.43
C TYR A 285 12.13 5.46 -16.74
N ARG A 286 13.43 5.27 -17.02
CA ARG A 286 14.48 6.17 -16.51
C ARG A 286 14.34 7.59 -17.02
N GLU A 287 13.95 7.77 -18.28
CA GLU A 287 13.69 9.08 -18.89
C GLU A 287 12.34 9.65 -18.42
N PHE A 288 11.36 8.80 -18.10
CA PHE A 288 10.08 9.18 -17.52
C PHE A 288 10.24 9.72 -16.09
N LEU A 289 10.94 9.00 -15.21
CA LEU A 289 11.24 9.48 -13.85
C LEU A 289 11.95 10.83 -13.89
N GLN A 290 12.89 11.01 -14.83
CA GLN A 290 13.54 12.31 -15.03
C GLN A 290 12.56 13.41 -15.50
N LYS A 291 11.56 13.10 -16.32
CA LYS A 291 10.59 14.08 -16.82
C LYS A 291 9.45 14.40 -15.85
N VAL A 292 9.03 13.42 -15.03
CA VAL A 292 7.92 13.59 -14.08
C VAL A 292 8.37 14.14 -12.74
N ILE A 293 9.54 13.71 -12.24
CA ILE A 293 10.11 14.22 -10.99
C ILE A 293 10.69 15.63 -11.19
N PHE A 294 11.31 15.90 -12.35
CA PHE A 294 11.93 17.20 -12.65
C PHE A 294 11.20 17.96 -13.75
N ARG A 295 9.89 18.23 -13.59
CA ARG A 295 9.16 19.14 -14.49
C ARG A 295 9.86 20.51 -14.54
N HIS A 296 10.70 20.71 -15.55
CA HIS A 296 11.21 22.01 -16.00
C HIS A 296 10.27 22.61 -17.05
#